data_AF-A0A1F0UDT6-F1
#
_entry.id   AF-A0A1F0UDT6-F1
#
_cell.length_a   1.000
_cell.length_b   1.000
_cell.length_c   1.000
_cell.angle_alpha   90.00
_cell.angle_beta   90.00
_cell.angle_gamma   90.00
#
_symmetry.space_group_name_H-M   'P 1'
#
loop_
_entity.id
_entity.type
_entity.pdbx_description
1 polymer ?
#
loop_
_entity_poly.entity_id
_entity_poly.type
_entity_poly.pdbx_seq_one_letter_code
_entity_poly.pdbx_strand_id
1 'polypeptide(L)'
;MESLQAQWERKTFNDYDRRCCAEDAYNEAVEREIECIEEDISNGDTEELWKFSEKAFEDDDFVKAIALGNDFEEMRISILKSLAEERIEQRRKDYENGYILND
;
A
#
# COMPACT_ATOMS: atom_id res chain seq x y z
N MET A 1 44.01 -5.30 -8.78
CA MET A 1 43.22 -5.55 -7.55
C MET A 1 42.54 -4.23 -7.20
N GLU A 2 41.22 -4.23 -7.03
CA GLU A 2 40.51 -3.04 -6.54
C GLU A 2 40.83 -2.78 -5.07
N SER A 3 40.92 -1.50 -4.68
CA SER A 3 41.11 -1.11 -3.29
C SER A 3 39.91 -1.53 -2.45
N LEU A 4 40.12 -1.76 -1.15
CA LEU A 4 39.02 -2.02 -0.22
C LEU A 4 37.98 -0.89 -0.28
N GLN A 5 38.41 0.36 -0.36
CA GLN A 5 37.52 1.50 -0.50
C GLN A 5 36.60 1.40 -1.73
N ALA A 6 37.13 1.05 -2.91
CA ALA A 6 36.32 0.88 -4.12
C ALA A 6 35.32 -0.28 -4.02
N GLN A 7 35.69 -1.36 -3.31
CA GLN A 7 34.77 -2.48 -3.03
C GLN A 7 33.62 -2.05 -2.09
N TRP A 8 33.94 -1.25 -1.07
CA TRP A 8 32.94 -0.70 -0.15
C TRP A 8 31.98 0.25 -0.86
N GLU A 9 32.49 1.20 -1.64
CA GLU A 9 31.68 2.17 -2.40
C GLU A 9 30.72 1.49 -3.37
N ARG A 10 31.19 0.47 -4.11
CA ARG A 10 30.33 -0.28 -5.04
C ARG A 10 29.24 -1.08 -4.30
N LYS A 11 29.58 -1.69 -3.16
CA LYS A 11 28.59 -2.40 -2.35
C LYS A 11 27.52 -1.45 -1.84
N THR A 12 27.91 -0.31 -1.27
CA THR A 12 26.96 0.69 -0.77
C THR A 12 26.06 1.25 -1.87
N PHE A 13 26.61 1.46 -3.07
CA PHE A 13 25.83 1.93 -4.22
C PHE A 13 24.81 0.89 -4.68
N ASN A 14 25.22 -0.37 -4.82
CA ASN A 14 24.32 -1.46 -5.21
C ASN A 14 23.23 -1.72 -4.16
N ASP A 15 23.57 -1.64 -2.87
CA ASP A 15 22.60 -1.81 -1.78
C ASP A 15 21.56 -0.67 -1.80
N TYR A 16 21.97 0.56 -2.11
CA TYR A 16 21.07 1.70 -2.28
C TYR A 16 20.14 1.53 -3.48
N ASP A 17 20.70 1.19 -4.66
CA ASP A 17 19.94 0.98 -5.90
C ASP A 17 18.88 -0.11 -5.73
N ARG A 18 19.25 -1.26 -5.14
CA ARG A 18 18.31 -2.34 -4.82
C ARG A 18 17.19 -1.88 -3.89
N ARG A 19 17.50 -1.04 -2.89
CA ARG A 19 16.48 -0.53 -1.97
C ARG A 19 15.50 0.41 -2.68
N CYS A 20 15.99 1.29 -3.55
CA CYS A 20 15.12 2.13 -4.38
C CYS A 20 14.21 1.28 -5.26
N CYS A 21 14.74 0.27 -5.96
CA CYS A 21 13.90 -0.62 -6.77
C CYS A 21 12.84 -1.38 -5.94
N ALA A 22 13.18 -1.78 -4.71
CA ALA A 22 12.23 -2.45 -3.82
C ALA A 22 11.13 -1.51 -3.32
N GLU A 23 11.48 -0.25 -3.02
CA GLU A 23 10.54 0.79 -2.63
C GLU A 23 9.60 1.14 -3.79
N ASP A 24 10.14 1.32 -5.00
CA ASP A 24 9.35 1.57 -6.20
C ASP A 24 8.37 0.42 -6.48
N ALA A 25 8.82 -0.83 -6.39
CA ALA A 25 7.97 -2.00 -6.58
C ALA A 25 6.86 -2.11 -5.51
N TYR A 26 7.16 -1.75 -4.27
CA TYR A 26 6.15 -1.70 -3.20
C TYR A 26 5.12 -0.60 -3.46
N ASN A 27 5.57 0.61 -3.82
CA ASN A 27 4.68 1.73 -4.13
C ASN A 27 3.77 1.40 -5.32
N GLU A 28 4.31 0.79 -6.39
CA GLU A 28 3.52 0.33 -7.53
C GLU A 28 2.49 -0.73 -7.13
N ALA A 29 2.86 -1.68 -6.26
CA ALA A 29 1.93 -2.69 -5.75
C ALA A 29 0.79 -2.07 -4.92
N VAL A 30 1.09 -1.06 -4.10
CA VAL A 30 0.10 -0.32 -3.31
C VAL A 30 -0.84 0.46 -4.21
N GLU A 31 -0.33 1.21 -5.20
CA GLU A 31 -1.14 1.95 -6.16
C GLU A 31 -2.09 1.03 -6.93
N ARG A 32 -1.58 -0.11 -7.39
CA ARG A 32 -2.39 -1.10 -8.09
C ARG A 32 -3.50 -1.69 -7.21
N GLU A 33 -3.23 -1.94 -5.93
CA GLU A 33 -4.26 -2.41 -5.00
C GLU A 33 -5.30 -1.33 -4.67
N ILE A 34 -4.90 -0.07 -4.61
CA ILE A 34 -5.86 1.05 -4.49
C ILE A 34 -6.80 1.04 -5.69
N GLU A 35 -6.28 0.95 -6.92
CA GLU A 35 -7.10 0.87 -8.13
C GLU A 35 -8.07 -0.32 -8.09
N CYS A 36 -7.62 -1.50 -7.65
CA CYS A 36 -8.47 -2.67 -7.49
C CYS A 36 -9.59 -2.43 -6.47
N ILE A 37 -9.30 -1.84 -5.31
CA ILE A 37 -10.31 -1.52 -4.28
C ILE A 37 -11.34 -0.51 -4.83
N GLU A 38 -10.87 0.53 -5.53
CA GLU A 38 -11.77 1.51 -6.15
C GLU A 38 -12.67 0.89 -7.21
N GLU A 39 -12.13 -0.04 -8.02
CA GLU A 39 -12.89 -0.82 -8.99
C GLU A 39 -13.91 -1.74 -8.31
N ASP A 40 -13.51 -2.48 -7.27
CA ASP A 40 -14.38 -3.36 -6.48
C ASP A 40 -15.58 -2.57 -5.91
N ILE A 41 -15.32 -1.42 -5.27
CA ILE A 41 -16.36 -0.53 -4.74
C ILE A 41 -17.26 0.01 -5.86
N SER A 42 -16.67 0.45 -6.98
CA SER A 42 -17.42 0.99 -8.12
C SER A 42 -18.34 -0.07 -8.76
N ASN A 43 -17.92 -1.33 -8.73
CA ASN A 43 -18.70 -2.48 -9.18
C ASN A 43 -19.76 -2.93 -8.17
N GLY A 44 -19.83 -2.29 -7.00
CA GLY A 44 -20.84 -2.56 -5.97
C GLY A 44 -20.45 -3.68 -5.01
N ASP A 45 -19.15 -3.97 -4.85
CA ASP A 45 -18.67 -4.85 -3.78
C ASP A 45 -18.95 -4.19 -2.41
N THR A 46 -19.99 -4.69 -1.76
CA THR A 46 -20.44 -4.18 -0.46
C THR A 46 -19.47 -4.49 0.67
N GLU A 47 -18.66 -5.54 0.54
CA GLU A 47 -17.66 -5.91 1.54
C GLU A 47 -16.50 -4.91 1.52
N GLU A 48 -15.99 -4.58 0.33
CA GLU A 48 -14.93 -3.57 0.21
C GLU A 48 -15.43 -2.17 0.57
N LEU A 49 -16.68 -1.82 0.19
CA LEU A 49 -17.30 -0.58 0.65
C LEU A 49 -17.47 -0.53 2.18
N TRP A 50 -17.80 -1.66 2.81
CA TRP A 50 -17.93 -1.76 4.26
C TRP A 50 -16.58 -1.53 4.94
N LYS A 51 -15.51 -2.21 4.51
CA LYS A 51 -14.16 -2.04 5.06
C LYS A 51 -13.66 -0.60 4.94
N PHE A 52 -13.89 0.03 3.78
CA PHE A 52 -13.62 1.45 3.61
C PHE A 52 -14.39 2.30 4.60
N SER A 53 -15.70 2.06 4.72
CA SER A 53 -16.56 2.82 5.62
C SER A 53 -16.13 2.67 7.08
N GLU A 54 -15.83 1.46 7.54
CA GLU A 54 -15.37 1.19 8.91
C GLU A 54 -14.13 2.02 9.24
N LYS A 55 -13.10 1.95 8.40
CA LYS A 55 -11.86 2.70 8.61
C LYS A 55 -12.05 4.21 8.46
N ALA A 56 -12.88 4.65 7.53
CA ALA A 56 -13.21 6.06 7.32
C ALA A 56 -13.98 6.67 8.49
N PHE A 57 -14.89 5.93 9.12
CA PHE A 57 -15.66 6.40 10.27
C PHE A 57 -14.90 6.29 11.60
N GLU A 58 -13.78 5.56 11.64
CA GLU A 58 -12.82 5.60 12.75
C GLU A 58 -11.91 6.84 12.72
N ASP A 59 -11.80 7.52 11.56
CA ASP A 59 -11.05 8.75 11.39
C ASP A 59 -11.92 9.98 11.65
N ASP A 60 -11.84 10.51 12.88
CA ASP A 60 -12.59 11.70 13.32
C ASP A 60 -12.34 12.93 12.42
N ASP A 61 -11.14 13.08 11.86
CA ASP A 61 -10.78 14.20 10.98
C ASP A 61 -11.43 14.05 9.61
N PHE A 62 -11.47 12.82 9.07
CA PHE A 62 -12.20 12.52 7.84
C PHE A 62 -13.71 12.79 7.99
N VAL A 63 -14.32 12.31 9.07
CA VAL A 63 -15.74 12.54 9.37
C VAL A 63 -16.03 14.03 9.51
N LYS A 64 -15.16 14.76 10.19
CA LYS A 64 -15.27 16.21 10.33
C LYS A 64 -15.12 16.94 9.00
N ALA A 65 -14.22 16.49 8.12
CA ALA A 65 -14.04 17.05 6.79
C ALA A 65 -15.32 16.91 5.96
N ILE A 66 -15.94 15.74 5.96
CA ILE A 66 -17.25 15.50 5.32
C ILE A 66 -18.32 16.43 5.90
N ALA A 67 -18.44 16.49 7.23
CA ALA A 67 -19.49 17.26 7.89
C ALA A 67 -19.39 18.77 7.64
N LEU A 68 -18.17 19.30 7.48
CA LEU A 68 -17.92 20.71 7.20
C LEU A 68 -17.85 21.03 5.70
N GLY A 69 -17.92 20.03 4.83
CA GLY A 69 -17.78 20.20 3.38
C GLY A 69 -16.37 20.60 2.94
N ASN A 70 -15.34 20.19 3.70
CA ASN A 70 -13.94 20.41 3.35
C ASN A 70 -13.50 19.39 2.29
N ASP A 71 -12.38 19.69 1.62
CA ASP A 71 -11.70 18.71 0.76
C ASP A 71 -11.22 17.51 1.61
N PHE A 72 -11.50 16.31 1.12
CA PHE A 72 -11.17 15.05 1.77
C PHE A 72 -10.43 14.09 0.85
N GLU A 73 -9.99 14.52 -0.33
CA GLU A 73 -9.31 13.63 -1.29
C GLU A 73 -8.01 13.03 -0.72
N GLU A 74 -7.16 13.85 -0.10
CA GLU A 74 -5.91 13.33 0.52
C GLU A 74 -6.19 12.33 1.65
N MET A 75 -7.25 12.56 2.44
CA MET A 75 -7.65 11.65 3.52
C MET A 75 -8.27 10.37 2.97
N ARG A 76 -9.09 10.46 1.91
CA ARG A 76 -9.63 9.32 1.17
C ARG A 76 -8.51 8.45 0.63
N ILE A 77 -7.51 9.06 -0.03
CA ILE A 77 -6.33 8.35 -0.55
C ILE A 77 -5.56 7.67 0.58
N SER A 78 -5.39 8.34 1.73
CA SER A 78 -4.74 7.75 2.90
C SER A 78 -5.46 6.51 3.43
N ILE A 79 -6.80 6.55 3.52
CA ILE A 79 -7.61 5.40 3.94
C ILE A 79 -7.47 4.24 2.93
N LEU A 80 -7.58 4.52 1.63
CA LEU A 80 -7.42 3.52 0.57
C LEU A 80 -6.02 2.91 0.59
N LYS A 81 -4.99 3.73 0.76
CA LYS A 81 -3.61 3.26 0.91
C LYS A 81 -3.49 2.30 2.08
N SER A 82 -4.05 2.66 3.24
CA SER A 82 -3.99 1.79 4.41
C SER A 82 -4.68 0.43 4.18
N LEU A 83 -5.82 0.40 3.48
CA LEU A 83 -6.49 -0.85 3.09
C LEU A 83 -5.66 -1.68 2.11
N ALA A 84 -5.06 -1.04 1.12
CA ALA A 84 -4.19 -1.69 0.15
C ALA A 84 -2.98 -2.37 0.84
N GLU A 85 -2.35 -1.66 1.79
CA GLU A 85 -1.24 -2.20 2.58
C GLU A 85 -1.68 -3.40 3.44
N GLU A 86 -2.87 -3.33 4.06
CA GLU A 86 -3.45 -4.45 4.81
C GLU A 86 -3.74 -5.67 3.92
N ARG A 87 -4.27 -5.47 2.71
CA ARG A 87 -4.54 -6.54 1.74
C ARG A 87 -3.23 -7.20 1.26
N ILE A 88 -2.19 -6.40 1.01
CA ILE A 88 -0.85 -6.91 0.67
C ILE A 88 -0.27 -7.74 1.82
N GLU A 89 -0.33 -7.24 3.04
CA GLU A 89 0.18 -7.92 4.22
C GLU A 89 -0.57 -9.23 4.49
N GLN A 90 -1.90 -9.23 4.31
CA GLN A 90 -2.71 -10.43 4.46
C GLN A 90 -2.32 -11.49 3.41
N ARG A 91 -2.16 -11.09 2.14
CA ARG A 91 -1.66 -12.01 1.10
C ARG A 91 -0.29 -12.56 1.41
N ARG A 92 0.62 -11.75 1.97
CA ARG A 92 1.94 -12.21 2.41
C ARG A 92 1.81 -13.28 3.50
N LYS A 93 1.01 -13.02 4.53
CA LYS A 93 0.75 -14.00 5.61
C LYS A 93 0.13 -15.29 5.07
N ASP A 94 -0.80 -15.17 4.14
CA ASP A 94 -1.47 -16.32 3.55
C ASP A 94 -0.50 -17.16 2.71
N TYR A 95 0.40 -16.52 1.97
CA TYR A 95 1.50 -17.19 1.28
C TYR A 95 2.47 -17.88 2.25
N GLU A 96 2.91 -17.19 3.31
CA GLU A 96 3.83 -17.73 4.32
C GLU A 96 3.23 -18.94 5.07
N ASN A 97 1.91 -18.93 5.30
CA ASN A 97 1.18 -20.03 5.91
C ASN A 97 0.78 -21.14 4.93
N GLY A 98 1.06 -20.98 3.63
CA GLY A 98 0.74 -21.94 2.59
C GLY A 98 -0.74 -22.02 2.20
N TYR A 99 -1.53 -20.99 2.52
CA TYR A 99 -2.93 -20.86 2.08
C TYR A 99 -3.05 -20.45 0.61
N ILE A 100 -2.01 -19.81 0.06
CA ILE A 100 -1.91 -19.44 -1.35
C ILE A 100 -0.67 -20.11 -1.94
N LEU A 101 -0.83 -20.84 -3.04
CA LEU A 101 0.28 -21.38 -3.83
C LEU A 101 0.71 -20.33 -4.86
N ASN A 102 2.01 -20.24 -5.15
CA ASN A 102 2.47 -19.54 -6.35
C ASN A 102 1.98 -20.34 -7.56
N ASP A 103 1.00 -19.83 -8.29
CA ASP A 103 0.71 -20.27 -9.67
C ASP A 103 1.87 -19.87 -10.61
#